data_AF-A0A353QIR0-F1
#
_entry.id   AF-A0A353QIR0-F1
#
_cell.length_a   1.000
_cell.length_b   1.000
_cell.length_c   1.000
_cell.angle_alpha   90.00
_cell.angle_beta   90.00
_cell.angle_gamma   90.00
#
_symmetry.space_group_name_H-M   'P 1'
#
loop_
_entity.id
_entity.type
_entity.pdbx_description
1 polymer ?
#
loop_
_entity_poly.entity_id
_entity_poly.type
_entity_poly.pdbx_seq_one_letter_code
_entity_poly.pdbx_strand_id
1 'polypeptide(L)' 'MAVRSLKEVSGNSQVMKVRNKILVRNLIRTESPISRNKIAKITGLSPSTVTGIVRELMDEGIVWEVGSDA' A
#
# COMPACT_ATOMS: atom_id res chain seq x y z
N MET A 1 -19.60 8.74 13.56
CA MET A 1 -18.13 8.60 13.61
C MET A 1 -17.57 8.72 12.20
N ALA A 2 -17.26 9.93 11.76
CA ALA A 2 -16.60 10.15 10.48
C ALA A 2 -15.08 10.02 10.69
N VAL A 3 -14.47 8.98 10.13
CA VAL A 3 -13.01 8.89 10.07
C VAL A 3 -12.54 10.03 9.16
N ARG A 4 -11.98 11.07 9.79
CA ARG A 4 -11.52 12.31 9.18
C ARG A 4 -10.59 11.99 8.02
N SER A 5 -11.04 12.29 6.80
CA SER A 5 -10.20 12.30 5.59
C SER A 5 -9.12 13.37 5.77
N LEU A 6 -7.88 12.94 6.03
CA LEU A 6 -6.71 13.81 6.07
C LEU A 6 -6.34 14.20 4.65
N LYS A 7 -7.08 15.17 4.14
CA LYS A 7 -6.77 15.89 2.90
C LYS A 7 -5.92 17.10 3.30
N GLU A 8 -4.62 16.96 3.54
CA GLU A 8 -3.78 18.12 3.91
C GLU A 8 -2.29 18.04 3.50
N VAL A 9 -1.94 18.97 2.60
CA VAL A 9 -0.71 19.78 2.50
C VAL A 9 0.54 19.19 1.82
N SER A 10 0.88 19.86 0.72
CA SER A 10 1.95 19.66 -0.27
C SER A 10 3.41 19.64 0.24
N GLY A 11 3.65 19.65 1.55
CA GLY A 11 4.99 19.47 2.16
C GLY A 11 5.24 18.10 2.79
N ASN A 12 4.18 17.30 2.99
CA ASN A 12 4.23 16.01 3.71
C ASN A 12 4.21 14.78 2.76
N SER A 13 4.20 15.00 1.44
CA SER A 13 3.96 13.92 0.47
C SER A 13 5.06 12.86 0.46
N GLN A 14 6.33 13.25 0.61
CA GLN A 14 7.46 12.30 0.66
C GLN A 14 7.45 11.46 1.95
N VAL A 15 7.27 12.11 3.10
CA VAL A 15 7.17 11.42 4.40
C VAL A 15 5.97 10.47 4.42
N MET A 16 4.83 10.92 3.89
CA MET A 16 3.64 10.08 3.78
C MET A 16 3.85 8.91 2.82
N LYS A 17 4.56 9.11 1.70
CA LYS A 17 4.91 8.03 0.77
C LYS A 17 5.77 6.96 1.45
N VAL A 18 6.81 7.37 2.17
CA VAL A 18 7.67 6.46 2.95
C VAL A 18 6.86 5.70 3.99
N ARG A 19 6.03 6.40 4.77
CA ARG A 19 5.17 5.77 5.78
C ARG A 19 4.20 4.75 5.18
N ASN A 20 3.52 5.11 4.08
CA ASN A 20 2.58 4.23 3.41
C ASN A 20 3.29 2.98 2.85
N LYS A 21 4.50 3.14 2.30
CA LYS A 21 5.31 2.03 1.81
C LYS A 21 5.70 1.06 2.92
N ILE A 22 6.15 1.58 4.07
CA ILE A 22 6.45 0.75 5.25
C ILE A 22 5.23 -0.03 5.70
N LEU A 23 4.07 0.63 5.76
CA LEU A 23 2.82 0.04 6.21
C LEU A 23 2.35 -1.09 5.27
N VAL A 24 2.36 -0.85 3.95
CA VAL A 24 2.01 -1.87 2.95
C VAL A 24 3.00 -3.04 2.99
N ARG A 25 4.31 -2.77 3.03
CA ARG A 25 5.35 -3.82 3.11
C ARG A 25 5.17 -4.70 4.35
N ASN A 26 4.92 -4.08 5.51
CA ASN A 26 4.71 -4.83 6.74
C ASN A 26 3.48 -5.73 6.65
N LEU A 27 2.39 -5.23 6.08
CA LEU A 27 1.18 -6.01 5.91
C LEU A 27 1.40 -7.21 4.98
N ILE A 28 2.09 -7.01 3.84
CA ILE A 28 2.48 -8.12 2.95
C ILE A 28 3.32 -9.13 3.71
N ARG A 29 4.32 -8.69 4.49
CA ARG A 29 5.19 -9.57 5.26
C ARG A 29 4.44 -10.42 6.30
N THR A 30 3.40 -9.89 6.94
CA THR A 30 2.68 -10.57 8.03
C THR A 30 1.45 -11.34 7.59
N GLU A 31 0.80 -10.93 6.50
CA GLU A 31 -0.48 -11.50 6.04
C GLU A 31 -0.40 -12.18 4.67
N SER A 32 0.80 -12.36 4.10
CA SER A 32 0.97 -13.07 2.82
C SER A 32 0.42 -14.52 2.88
N PRO A 33 -0.26 -15.02 1.83
CA PRO A 33 -0.64 -14.28 0.61
C PRO A 33 -1.82 -13.34 0.84
N ILE A 34 -1.68 -12.07 0.41
CA ILE A 34 -2.71 -11.04 0.57
C ILE A 34 -2.95 -10.27 -0.75
N SER A 35 -4.22 -10.02 -1.09
CA SER A 35 -4.58 -9.27 -2.29
C SER A 35 -4.42 -7.75 -2.10
N ARG A 36 -4.07 -7.03 -3.17
CA ARG A 36 -4.00 -5.55 -3.17
C ARG A 36 -5.30 -4.89 -2.70
N ASN A 37 -6.45 -5.50 -3.02
CA ASN A 37 -7.77 -5.02 -2.56
C ASN A 37 -7.91 -5.14 -1.03
N LYS A 38 -7.46 -6.26 -0.45
CA LYS A 38 -7.47 -6.45 1.00
C LYS A 38 -6.51 -5.48 1.70
N ILE A 39 -5.34 -5.23 1.12
CA ILE A 39 -4.40 -4.20 1.59
C ILE A 39 -5.12 -2.85 1.63
N ALA A 40 -5.71 -2.38 0.53
CA ALA A 40 -6.41 -1.09 0.49
C ALA A 40 -7.50 -0.96 1.57
N LYS A 41 -8.26 -2.03 1.80
CA LYS A 41 -9.30 -2.09 2.85
C LYS A 41 -8.71 -2.00 4.26
N ILE A 42 -7.63 -2.72 4.56
CA ILE A 42 -7.00 -2.72 5.89
C ILE A 42 -6.30 -1.38 6.14
N THR A 43 -5.58 -0.86 5.15
CA THR A 43 -4.75 0.34 5.33
C THR A 43 -5.53 1.64 5.17
N GLY A 44 -6.75 1.59 4.61
CA GLY A 44 -7.54 2.77 4.25
C GLY A 44 -6.95 3.61 3.11
N LEU A 45 -5.96 3.06 2.38
CA LEU A 45 -5.34 3.74 1.26
C LEU A 45 -6.20 3.56 -0.01
N SER A 46 -6.09 4.51 -0.95
CA SER A 46 -6.74 4.32 -2.24
C SER A 46 -6.18 3.09 -2.97
N PRO A 47 -6.99 2.35 -3.75
CA PRO A 47 -6.49 1.24 -4.55
C PRO A 47 -5.33 1.64 -5.49
N SER A 48 -5.39 2.86 -6.05
CA SER A 48 -4.31 3.41 -6.87
C SER A 48 -3.00 3.60 -6.10
N THR A 49 -3.06 4.08 -4.86
CA THR A 49 -1.88 4.25 -3.99
C THR A 49 -1.27 2.90 -3.65
N VAL A 50 -2.10 1.91 -3.31
CA VAL A 50 -1.62 0.56 -3.03
C VAL A 50 -0.96 -0.06 -4.27
N THR A 51 -1.57 0.07 -5.44
CA THR A 51 -0.99 -0.42 -6.70
C THR A 51 0.36 0.23 -6.99
N GLY A 52 0.49 1.55 -6.81
CA GLY A 52 1.77 2.25 -6.98
C GLY A 52 2.85 1.73 -6.02
N ILE A 53 2.51 1.57 -4.73
CA ILE A 53 3.44 1.07 -3.72
C ILE A 53 3.86 -0.38 -3.99
N VAL A 54 2.90 -1.25 -4.30
CA VAL A 54 3.20 -2.66 -4.61
C VAL A 54 4.08 -2.76 -5.83
N ARG A 55 3.83 -1.97 -6.88
CA ARG A 55 4.70 -1.90 -8.06
C ARG A 55 6.12 -1.47 -7.71
N GLU A 56 6.29 -0.40 -6.92
CA GLU A 56 7.61 0.03 -6.47
C GLU A 56 8.34 -1.07 -5.66
N LEU A 57 7.63 -1.79 -4.79
CA LEU A 57 8.20 -2.90 -4.03
C LEU A 57 8.57 -4.11 -4.90
N MET A 58 7.83 -4.35 -5.98
CA MET A 58 8.16 -5.38 -6.98
C MET A 58 9.37 -4.98 -7.81
N ASP A 59 9.42 -3.73 -8.27
CA ASP A 59 10.55 -3.18 -9.02
C ASP A 59 11.86 -3.23 -8.19
N GLU A 60 11.75 -3.10 -6.87
CA GLU A 60 12.86 -3.29 -5.92
C GLU A 60 13.16 -4.76 -5.57
N GLY A 61 12.39 -5.72 -6.07
CA GLY A 61 12.55 -7.14 -5.79
C GLY A 61 12.21 -7.56 -4.35
N ILE A 62 11.46 -6.73 -3.61
CA ILE A 62 11.09 -6.98 -2.20
C ILE A 62 9.87 -7.88 -2.11
N VAL A 63 8.94 -7.78 -3.07
CA VAL A 63 7.72 -8.58 -3.13
C VAL A 63 7.52 -9.11 -4.55
N TRP A 64 6.74 -10.17 -4.70
CA TRP A 64 6.30 -10.70 -5.98
C TRP A 64 4.81 -11.06 -5.90
N GLU A 65 4.15 -11.14 -7.04
CA GLU A 65 2.77 -11.61 -7.10
C GLU A 65 2.70 -13.13 -7.20
N VAL A 66 1.68 -13.68 -6.55
CA VAL A 66 1.38 -15.11 -6.55
C VAL A 66 -0.06 -15.30 -6.97
N GLY A 67 -0.30 -16.30 -7.82
CA GLY A 67 -1.58 -16.49 -8.49
C GLY A 67 -1.58 -15.90 -9.89
N SER A 68 -2.47 -16.43 -10.73
CA SER A 68 -2.45 -16.22 -12.18
C SER A 68 -3.38 -15.10 -12.61
N ASP A 69 -2.91 -14.25 -13.53
CA ASP A 69 -3.74 -13.60 -14.55
C ASP A 69 -4.24 -14.67 -15.56
N ALA A 70 -4.94 -15.70 -15.07
CA ALA A 70 -5.57 -16.75 -15.87
C ALA A 70 -7.03 -16.93 -15.47
#